data_AF-A0AAN1MR14-F1
#
_entry.id   AF-A0AAN1MR14-F1
#
_cell.length_a   1.000
_cell.length_b   1.000
_cell.length_c   1.000
_cell.angle_alpha   90.00
_cell.angle_beta   90.00
_cell.angle_gamma   90.00
#
_symmetry.space_group_name_H-M   'P 1'
#
loop_
_entity.id
_entity.type
_entity.pdbx_description
1 polymer ?
#
loop_
_entity_poly.entity_id
_entity_poly.type
_entity_poly.pdbx_seq_one_letter_code
_entity_poly.pdbx_strand_id
1 'polypeptide(L)'
;MQNQRSPLHISIVEKLSSTTISIRWSDPCLGHYANQIWGIGLARADAICALSGKPIRHGDSIFRPRVYQSQVPINRHRMILASAVSGYLQIPSR
;
A
#
# COMPACT_ATOMS: atom_id res chain seq x y z
N MET A 1 -13.88 -9.32 27.11
CA MET A 1 -14.17 -8.72 25.79
C MET A 1 -12.84 -8.37 25.13
N GLN A 2 -12.24 -9.30 24.36
CA GLN A 2 -11.00 -9.01 23.64
C GLN A 2 -11.35 -8.11 22.45
N ASN A 3 -11.02 -6.83 22.55
CA ASN A 3 -11.09 -5.90 21.43
C ASN A 3 -9.99 -6.30 20.43
N GLN A 4 -10.32 -7.25 19.56
CA GLN A 4 -9.44 -7.71 18.48
C GLN A 4 -9.28 -6.55 17.49
N ARG A 5 -8.36 -5.62 17.79
CA ARG A 5 -7.90 -4.63 16.82
C ARG A 5 -7.23 -5.44 15.72
N SER A 6 -7.93 -5.67 14.62
CA SER A 6 -7.39 -6.39 13.48
C SER A 6 -6.11 -5.70 13.00
N PRO A 7 -5.03 -6.44 12.74
CA PRO A 7 -3.81 -5.83 12.24
C PRO A 7 -4.07 -5.13 10.90
N LEU A 8 -3.25 -4.12 10.57
CA LEU A 8 -3.24 -3.49 9.25
C LEU A 8 -3.25 -4.58 8.17
N HIS A 9 -4.33 -4.63 7.40
CA HIS A 9 -4.50 -5.61 6.34
C HIS A 9 -4.42 -4.89 4.99
N ILE A 10 -3.43 -5.29 4.19
CA ILE A 10 -3.23 -4.78 2.84
C ILE A 10 -3.20 -5.97 1.89
N SER A 11 -4.01 -5.91 0.84
CA SER A 11 -3.93 -6.86 -0.27
C SER A 11 -3.89 -6.13 -1.60
N ILE A 12 -3.13 -6.68 -2.54
CA ILE A 12 -3.12 -6.20 -3.92
C ILE A 12 -4.38 -6.74 -4.59
N VAL A 13 -5.26 -5.85 -5.03
CA VAL A 13 -6.50 -6.23 -5.70
C VAL A 13 -6.21 -6.49 -7.18
N GLU A 14 -5.50 -5.56 -7.82
CA GLU A 14 -5.23 -5.62 -9.25
C GLU A 14 -3.96 -4.85 -9.61
N LYS A 15 -3.24 -5.32 -10.63
CA LYS A 15 -2.20 -4.54 -11.32
C LYS A 15 -2.82 -3.89 -12.56
N LEU A 16 -3.13 -2.60 -12.46
CA LEU A 16 -3.78 -1.82 -13.52
C LEU A 16 -2.82 -1.47 -14.66
N SER A 17 -1.53 -1.31 -14.36
CA SER A 17 -0.47 -1.11 -15.36
C SER A 17 0.90 -1.48 -14.78
N SER A 18 1.98 -1.30 -15.55
CA SER A 18 3.35 -1.40 -15.03
C SER A 18 3.66 -0.38 -13.93
N THR A 19 2.92 0.73 -13.87
CA THR A 19 3.17 1.87 -12.98
C THR A 19 2.04 2.14 -11.99
N THR A 20 0.95 1.37 -12.04
CA THR A 20 -0.25 1.62 -11.21
C THR A 20 -0.87 0.31 -10.73
N ILE A 21 -1.26 0.30 -9.46
CA ILE A 21 -1.94 -0.83 -8.81
C ILE A 21 -3.18 -0.36 -8.07
N SER A 22 -4.11 -1.28 -7.86
CA SER A 22 -5.22 -1.13 -6.92
C SER A 22 -4.95 -2.01 -5.69
N ILE A 23 -5.16 -1.44 -4.50
CA ILE A 23 -5.04 -2.18 -3.25
C ILE A 23 -6.32 -2.07 -2.43
N ARG A 24 -6.54 -3.08 -1.58
CA ARG A 24 -7.43 -2.98 -0.44
C ARG A 24 -6.59 -2.60 0.77
N TRP A 25 -7.05 -1.60 1.51
CA TRP A 25 -6.45 -1.14 2.75
C TRP A 25 -7.49 -1.24 3.86
N SER A 26 -7.15 -1.90 4.96
CA SER A 26 -7.99 -1.96 6.15
C SER A 26 -7.13 -1.76 7.39
N ASP A 27 -7.25 -0.59 7.99
CA ASP A 27 -6.55 -0.22 9.22
C ASP A 27 -7.58 0.27 10.24
N PRO A 28 -7.66 -0.34 11.44
CA PRO A 28 -8.63 0.08 12.45
C PRO A 28 -8.46 1.53 12.91
N CYS A 29 -7.27 2.11 12.73
CA CYS A 29 -6.93 3.47 13.13
C CYS A 29 -6.93 4.45 11.95
N LEU A 30 -6.54 4.00 10.75
CA LEU A 30 -6.33 4.86 9.57
C LEU A 30 -7.40 4.72 8.48
N GLY A 31 -8.41 3.87 8.70
CA GLY A 31 -9.58 3.73 7.86
C GLY A 31 -9.54 2.53 6.91
N HIS A 32 -10.62 2.39 6.16
CA HIS A 32 -10.82 1.32 5.19
C HIS A 32 -11.00 1.89 3.78
N TYR A 33 -10.26 1.35 2.81
CA TYR A 33 -10.37 1.68 1.40
C TYR A 33 -10.42 0.37 0.60
N ALA A 34 -11.57 0.09 -0.01
CA ALA A 34 -11.80 -1.19 -0.68
C ALA A 34 -10.96 -1.36 -1.97
N ASN A 35 -10.82 -0.28 -2.76
CA ASN A 35 -10.12 -0.25 -4.04
C ASN A 35 -9.38 1.10 -4.20
N GLN A 36 -8.24 1.25 -3.54
CA GLN A 36 -7.45 2.48 -3.59
C GLN A 36 -6.35 2.39 -4.65
N ILE A 37 -6.22 3.43 -5.46
CA ILE A 37 -5.23 3.49 -6.55
C ILE A 37 -3.89 4.02 -6.06
N TRP A 38 -2.82 3.27 -6.35
CA TRP A 38 -1.46 3.62 -5.99
C TRP A 38 -0.58 3.69 -7.25
N GLY A 39 0.27 4.71 -7.33
CA GLY A 39 1.18 4.93 -8.46
C GLY A 39 2.64 4.69 -8.07
N ILE A 40 3.44 4.24 -9.03
CA ILE A 40 4.88 4.02 -8.85
C ILE A 40 5.62 5.36 -8.76
N GLY A 41 6.73 5.36 -8.04
CA GLY A 41 7.69 6.44 -7.99
C GLY A 41 8.93 6.02 -7.22
N LEU A 42 9.78 7.00 -6.91
CA LEU A 42 10.96 6.79 -6.06
C LEU A 42 10.68 7.28 -4.64
N ALA A 43 11.17 6.52 -3.67
CA ALA A 43 11.16 6.92 -2.27
C ALA A 43 12.02 8.17 -2.08
N ARG A 44 11.44 9.21 -1.47
CA ARG A 44 12.15 10.48 -1.18
C ARG A 44 12.74 10.51 0.23
N ALA A 45 12.38 9.53 1.06
CA ALA A 45 12.86 9.37 2.42
C ALA A 45 12.81 7.90 2.79
N ASP A 46 13.58 7.53 3.81
CA ASP A 46 13.56 6.18 4.37
C ASP A 46 12.22 5.90 5.05
N ALA A 47 11.74 4.67 4.93
CA ALA A 47 10.45 4.25 5.47
C ALA A 47 10.41 2.73 5.69
N ILE A 48 9.26 2.22 6.10
CA ILE A 48 8.96 0.78 6.14
C ILE A 48 7.86 0.48 5.12
N CYS A 49 8.07 -0.56 4.32
CA CYS A 49 7.09 -1.07 3.38
C CYS A 49 5.84 -1.52 4.13
N ALA A 50 4.71 -0.88 3.85
CA ALA A 50 3.45 -1.17 4.52
C ALA A 50 2.96 -2.61 4.27
N LEU A 51 3.31 -3.20 3.12
CA LEU A 51 2.89 -4.54 2.73
C LEU A 51 3.78 -5.66 3.31
N SER A 52 5.11 -5.49 3.23
CA SER A 52 6.06 -6.56 3.58
C SER A 52 6.84 -6.32 4.87
N GLY A 53 6.73 -5.14 5.48
CA GLY A 53 7.51 -4.76 6.66
C GLY A 53 9.01 -4.53 6.40
N LYS A 54 9.48 -4.68 5.15
CA LYS A 54 10.89 -4.48 4.79
C LYS A 54 11.25 -2.98 4.76
N PRO A 55 12.51 -2.62 5.05
CA PRO A 55 12.95 -1.23 4.95
C PRO A 55 12.89 -0.72 3.50
N ILE A 56 12.49 0.54 3.37
CA ILE A 56 12.56 1.36 2.15
C ILE A 56 13.66 2.38 2.37
N ARG A 57 14.57 2.50 1.41
CA ARG A 57 15.62 3.52 1.39
C ARG A 57 15.30 4.60 0.35
N HIS A 58 15.86 5.78 0.55
CA HIS A 58 15.84 6.82 -0.48
C HIS A 58 16.29 6.27 -1.85
N GLY A 59 15.51 6.56 -2.89
CA GLY A 59 15.75 6.09 -4.26
C GLY A 59 15.12 4.73 -4.60
N ASP A 60 14.58 3.99 -3.63
CA ASP A 60 13.89 2.73 -3.91
C ASP A 60 12.62 2.96 -4.74
N SER A 61 12.32 2.01 -5.64
CA SER A 61 11.05 1.99 -6.37
C SER A 61 9.91 1.58 -5.44
N ILE A 62 8.93 2.47 -5.29
CA ILE A 62 7.79 2.30 -4.40
C ILE A 62 6.48 2.62 -5.10
N PHE A 63 5.39 2.03 -4.62
CA PHE A 63 4.03 2.48 -4.85
C PHE A 63 3.57 3.35 -3.68
N ARG A 64 2.83 4.43 -3.98
CA ARG A 64 2.19 5.32 -2.99
C ARG A 64 0.77 5.70 -3.42
N PRO A 65 -0.13 6.06 -2.50
CA PRO A 65 -1.49 6.48 -2.85
C PRO A 65 -1.47 7.61 -3.88
N ARG A 66 -2.31 7.52 -4.92
CA ARG A 66 -2.63 8.68 -5.74
C ARG A 66 -3.50 9.62 -4.92
N VAL A 67 -3.04 10.85 -4.76
CA VAL A 67 -3.76 11.89 -4.04
C VAL A 67 -4.53 12.72 -5.05
N TYR A 68 -5.86 12.80 -4.89
CA TYR A 68 -6.71 13.71 -5.64
C TYR A 68 -6.91 14.99 -4.82
N GLN A 69 -6.89 16.16 -5.45
CA GLN A 69 -6.88 17.46 -4.77
C GLN A 69 -8.05 17.68 -3.80
N SER A 70 -9.21 17.07 -4.09
CA SER A 70 -10.41 17.18 -3.25
C SER A 70 -10.42 16.24 -2.05
N GLN A 71 -9.59 15.19 -2.03
CA GLN A 71 -9.60 14.16 -0.98
C GLN A 71 -8.21 13.57 -0.77
N VAL A 72 -7.56 14.03 0.29
CA VAL A 72 -6.27 13.51 0.72
C VAL A 72 -6.49 12.33 1.67
N PRO A 73 -6.12 11.09 1.29
CA PRO A 73 -6.35 9.94 2.16
C PRO A 73 -5.40 9.97 3.37
N ILE A 74 -5.85 9.38 4.49
CA ILE A 74 -5.08 9.37 5.74
C ILE A 74 -3.76 8.60 5.55
N ASN A 75 -3.77 7.54 4.75
CA ASN A 75 -2.61 6.72 4.45
C ASN A 75 -1.68 7.30 3.37
N ARG A 76 -1.80 8.58 2.97
CA ARG A 76 -1.01 9.21 1.88
C ARG A 76 0.52 9.08 2.01
N HIS A 77 1.03 8.95 3.23
CA HIS A 77 2.46 8.86 3.53
C HIS A 77 2.99 7.42 3.51
N ARG A 78 2.10 6.44 3.35
CA ARG A 78 2.46 5.02 3.33
C ARG A 78 3.05 4.68 1.96
N MET A 79 4.02 3.77 1.98
CA MET A 79 4.76 3.32 0.80
C MET A 79 4.80 1.80 0.77
N ILE A 80 4.77 1.22 -0.42
CA ILE A 80 4.94 -0.22 -0.65
C ILE A 80 6.09 -0.40 -1.64
N LEU A 81 7.07 -1.23 -1.30
CA LEU A 81 8.16 -1.57 -2.23
C LEU A 81 7.59 -2.20 -3.51
N ALA A 82 8.06 -1.74 -4.67
CA ALA A 82 7.64 -2.31 -5.95
C ALA A 82 7.99 -3.80 -6.05
N SER A 83 9.14 -4.21 -5.49
CA SER A 83 9.55 -5.61 -5.42
C SER A 83 8.66 -6.47 -4.52
N ALA A 84 8.00 -5.87 -3.52
CA ALA A 84 7.03 -6.58 -2.71
C ALA A 84 5.78 -6.91 -3.54
N VAL A 85 5.27 -5.99 -4.35
CA VAL A 85 4.05 -6.23 -5.15
C VAL A 85 4.21 -7.43 -6.09
N SER A 86 5.35 -7.57 -6.77
CA SER A 86 5.61 -8.69 -7.67
C SER A 86 5.48 -10.06 -6.98
N GLY A 87 5.86 -10.15 -5.70
CA GLY A 87 5.73 -11.39 -4.92
C GLY A 87 4.29 -11.71 -4.47
N TYR A 88 3.39 -10.71 -4.44
CA TYR A 88 2.03 -10.86 -3.91
C TYR A 88 0.96 -10.98 -5.00
N LEU A 89 1.28 -10.67 -6.25
CA LEU A 89 0.39 -10.91 -7.41
C LEU A 89 0.13 -12.40 -7.70
N GLN A 90 0.75 -13.30 -6.94
CA GLN A 90 0.73 -14.75 -7.13
C GLN A 90 -0.09 -15.50 -6.07
N ILE A 91 -0.73 -14.80 -5.11
CA ILE A 91 -1.52 -15.48 -4.06
C ILE A 91 -2.99 -15.27 -4.37
N PRO A 92 -3.69 -16.26 -5.00
CA PRO A 92 -5.14 -16.25 -5.02
C PRO A 92 -5.58 -16.32 -3.57
N SER A 93 -6.36 -15.32 -3.16
CA SER A 93 -7.03 -15.35 -1.87
C SER A 93 -7.96 -16.56 -1.89
N ARG A 94 -7.66 -17.55 -1.04
CA ARG A 94 -8.41 -18.79 -0.91
C ARG A 94 -9.76 -18.55 -0.25
#